data_AF-A0A135L996-F1
#
_entry.id   AF-A0A135L996-F1
#
_cell.length_a   1.000
_cell.length_b   1.000
_cell.length_c   1.000
_cell.angle_alpha   90.00
_cell.angle_beta   90.00
_cell.angle_gamma   90.00
#
_symmetry.space_group_name_H-M   'P 1'
#
loop_
_entity.id
_entity.type
_entity.pdbx_description
1 polymer ?
#
loop_
_entity_poly.entity_id
_entity_poly.type
_entity_poly.pdbx_seq_one_letter_code
_entity_poly.pdbx_strand_id
1 'polypeptide(L)'
;MSSNEKKRLRDRRSQQTLREKKLRHVAKLEEKVAHCEQHHSDQGVQRLLQVINGLRKQNEALVTRQKSLKSLVNSWETELDEPAPTDDSPHDLSSVFEEMSNREAQFSLQTNFNEPIPQHEISSLLNTPISTLSTPPQFQSSFLEPLSAEITPPWKQIPPHTDNFTTRTMMSCPWFIPELILPCPDVPDSPLDLLYGTKTNPLADMIHTALQRRPIRDPERLGSGWLTYHFSRWVLAPSPETYNRLPVFLRPVQGQMTIPHPLVLDFLPWPRIRLNMIRRWHVYGKDRDYLFGLLACCVKLRWPWNEKILERNERNELCIKKAFYELFTSESGWGLTPDFIRRYPDLVEGMDINQIVIELL
;
A
#
# COMPACT_ATOMS: atom_id res chain seq x y z
N MET A 1 6.32 -1.32 -75.24
CA MET A 1 6.16 -0.16 -74.33
C MET A 1 7.52 0.40 -73.98
N SER A 2 7.72 1.68 -74.28
CA SER A 2 8.94 2.43 -73.99
C SER A 2 9.15 2.59 -72.48
N SER A 3 10.42 2.70 -72.04
CA SER A 3 10.78 2.94 -70.63
C SER A 3 10.04 4.13 -70.03
N ASN A 4 9.82 5.18 -70.83
CA ASN A 4 9.08 6.37 -70.44
C ASN A 4 7.58 6.11 -70.21
N GLU A 5 6.95 5.22 -70.98
CA GLU A 5 5.54 4.84 -70.80
C GLU A 5 5.35 4.04 -69.51
N LYS A 6 6.28 3.13 -69.20
CA LYS A 6 6.28 2.36 -67.95
C LYS A 6 6.43 3.27 -66.73
N LYS A 7 7.25 4.34 -66.82
CA LYS A 7 7.38 5.34 -65.75
C LYS A 7 6.06 6.10 -65.54
N ARG A 8 5.45 6.62 -66.60
CA ARG A 8 4.16 7.34 -66.55
C ARG A 8 3.03 6.49 -65.96
N LEU A 9 2.98 5.20 -66.31
CA LEU A 9 2.00 4.25 -65.77
C LEU A 9 2.19 4.02 -64.26
N ARG A 10 3.44 3.90 -63.79
CA ARG A 10 3.74 3.77 -62.35
C ARG A 10 3.38 5.03 -61.58
N ASP A 11 3.71 6.20 -62.11
CA ASP A 11 3.38 7.47 -61.48
C ASP A 11 1.87 7.70 -61.40
N ARG A 12 1.12 7.30 -62.44
CA ARG A 12 -0.35 7.37 -62.42
C ARG A 12 -0.95 6.45 -61.34
N ARG A 13 -0.44 5.22 -61.21
CA ARG A 13 -0.88 4.28 -60.17
C ARG A 13 -0.51 4.78 -58.77
N SER A 14 0.68 5.31 -58.56
CA SER A 14 1.10 5.83 -57.25
C SER A 14 0.26 7.03 -56.82
N GLN A 15 -0.06 7.95 -57.74
CA GLN A 15 -0.94 9.08 -57.48
C GLN A 15 -2.37 8.63 -57.17
N GLN A 16 -2.89 7.63 -57.89
CA GLN A 16 -4.21 7.07 -57.61
C GLN A 16 -4.25 6.43 -56.20
N THR A 17 -3.26 5.61 -55.86
CA THR A 17 -3.16 5.00 -54.53
C THR A 17 -3.03 6.05 -53.42
N LEU A 18 -2.29 7.13 -53.65
CA LEU A 18 -2.17 8.23 -52.69
C LEU A 18 -3.52 8.93 -52.46
N ARG A 19 -4.27 9.20 -53.53
CA ARG A 19 -5.61 9.81 -53.46
C ARG A 19 -6.60 8.90 -52.74
N GLU A 20 -6.60 7.60 -53.04
CA GLU A 20 -7.43 6.60 -52.36
C GLU A 20 -7.10 6.52 -50.86
N LYS A 21 -5.82 6.53 -50.48
CA LYS A 21 -5.40 6.56 -49.07
C LYS A 21 -5.88 7.83 -48.35
N LYS A 22 -5.75 8.99 -49.00
CA LYS A 22 -6.26 10.26 -48.44
C LYS A 22 -7.77 10.22 -48.24
N LEU A 23 -8.53 9.76 -49.24
CA LEU A 23 -9.99 9.62 -49.14
C LEU A 23 -10.41 8.70 -47.99
N ARG A 24 -9.77 7.53 -47.84
CA ARG A 24 -10.05 6.61 -46.72
C ARG A 24 -9.73 7.24 -45.36
N HIS A 25 -8.66 8.03 -45.29
CA HIS A 25 -8.29 8.70 -44.04
C HIS A 25 -9.29 9.79 -43.67
N VAL A 26 -9.71 10.60 -44.65
CA VAL A 26 -10.73 11.63 -44.45
C VAL A 26 -12.06 11.01 -43.99
N ALA A 27 -12.53 9.97 -44.67
CA ALA A 27 -13.75 9.27 -44.27
C ALA A 27 -13.68 8.71 -42.83
N LYS A 28 -12.53 8.15 -42.43
CA LYS A 28 -12.29 7.68 -41.06
C LYS A 28 -12.27 8.82 -40.03
N LEU A 29 -11.80 10.00 -40.41
CA LEU A 29 -11.81 11.17 -39.53
C LEU A 29 -13.23 11.71 -39.39
N GLU A 30 -13.99 11.80 -40.48
CA GLU A 30 -15.39 12.23 -40.48
C GLU A 30 -16.25 11.29 -39.61
N GLU A 31 -16.07 9.97 -39.73
CA GLU A 31 -16.74 8.98 -38.87
C GLU A 31 -16.42 9.18 -37.38
N LYS A 32 -15.14 9.46 -37.06
CA LYS A 32 -14.72 9.74 -35.68
C LYS A 32 -15.28 11.05 -35.15
N VAL A 33 -15.34 12.10 -35.99
CA VAL A 33 -15.92 13.39 -35.61
C VAL A 33 -17.41 13.23 -35.37
N ALA A 34 -18.14 12.57 -36.27
CA ALA A 34 -19.55 12.28 -36.10
C ALA A 34 -19.82 11.44 -34.84
N HIS A 35 -18.99 10.43 -34.57
CA HIS A 35 -19.07 9.66 -33.32
C HIS A 35 -18.81 10.55 -32.10
N CYS A 36 -17.81 11.43 -32.12
CA CYS A 36 -17.54 12.34 -31.02
C CYS A 36 -18.70 13.31 -30.81
N GLU A 37 -19.24 13.91 -31.86
CA GLU A 37 -20.40 14.82 -31.79
C GLU A 37 -21.67 14.13 -31.28
N GLN A 38 -21.88 12.86 -31.65
CA GLN A 38 -23.05 12.09 -31.23
C GLN A 38 -22.95 11.61 -29.77
N HIS A 39 -21.73 11.36 -29.27
CA HIS A 39 -21.52 10.75 -27.94
C HIS A 39 -20.91 11.68 -26.88
N HIS A 40 -20.33 12.83 -27.25
CA HIS A 40 -19.92 13.87 -26.30
C HIS A 40 -21.03 14.91 -26.18
N SER A 41 -22.07 14.58 -25.39
CA SER A 41 -22.97 15.61 -24.91
C SER A 41 -22.30 16.41 -23.79
N ASP A 42 -22.37 17.74 -23.88
CA ASP A 42 -21.91 18.70 -22.84
C ASP A 42 -22.47 18.40 -21.43
N GLN A 43 -23.43 17.47 -21.31
CA GLN A 43 -24.02 17.01 -20.06
C GLN A 43 -23.00 16.42 -19.09
N GLY A 44 -21.97 15.71 -19.56
CA GLY A 44 -20.93 15.16 -18.69
C GLY A 44 -20.10 16.26 -18.03
N VAL A 45 -19.71 17.25 -18.83
CA VAL A 45 -18.95 18.43 -18.37
C VAL A 45 -19.83 19.31 -17.48
N GLN A 46 -21.10 19.53 -17.84
CA GLN A 46 -22.06 20.30 -17.04
C GLN A 46 -22.36 19.64 -15.69
N ARG A 47 -22.49 18.30 -15.62
CA ARG A 47 -22.63 17.58 -14.35
C ARG A 47 -21.39 17.74 -13.49
N LEU A 48 -20.19 17.61 -14.06
CA LEU A 48 -18.94 17.83 -13.33
C LEU A 48 -18.84 19.26 -12.80
N LEU A 49 -19.23 20.26 -13.59
CA LEU A 49 -19.28 21.66 -13.17
C LEU A 49 -20.30 21.90 -12.04
N GLN A 50 -21.47 21.27 -12.10
CA GLN A 50 -22.46 21.30 -11.01
C GLN A 50 -21.92 20.70 -9.72
N VAL A 51 -21.23 19.55 -9.80
CA VAL A 51 -20.60 18.91 -8.64
C VAL A 51 -19.50 19.79 -8.05
N ILE A 52 -18.62 20.36 -8.89
CA ILE A 52 -17.54 21.26 -8.45
C ILE A 52 -18.13 22.49 -7.73
N ASN A 53 -19.21 23.07 -8.25
CA ASN A 53 -19.84 24.22 -7.62
C ASN A 53 -20.49 23.85 -6.27
N GLY A 54 -21.15 22.69 -6.20
CA GLY A 54 -21.71 22.17 -4.95
C GLY A 54 -20.65 21.94 -3.87
N LEU A 55 -19.52 21.33 -4.24
CA LEU A 55 -18.39 21.08 -3.33
C LEU A 55 -17.74 22.38 -2.85
N ARG A 56 -17.61 23.40 -3.72
CA ARG A 56 -17.09 24.72 -3.33
C ARG A 56 -17.98 25.39 -2.28
N LYS A 57 -19.30 25.35 -2.48
CA LYS A 57 -20.26 25.91 -1.52
C LYS A 57 -20.24 25.18 -0.17
N GLN A 58 -20.08 23.86 -0.18
CA GLN A 58 -19.93 23.07 1.05
C GLN A 58 -18.64 23.40 1.79
N ASN A 59 -17.52 23.51 1.07
CA ASN A 59 -16.24 23.92 1.66
C ASN A 59 -16.32 25.31 2.29
N GLU A 60 -16.96 26.27 1.62
CA GLU A 60 -17.16 27.62 2.16
C GLU A 60 -17.99 27.61 3.45
N ALA A 61 -19.06 26.81 3.49
CA ALA A 61 -19.87 26.64 4.70
C ALA A 61 -19.07 25.99 5.84
N LEU A 62 -18.24 24.98 5.55
CA LEU A 62 -17.38 24.33 6.53
C LEU A 62 -16.30 25.28 7.07
N VAL A 63 -15.66 26.07 6.20
CA VAL A 63 -14.67 27.07 6.59
C VAL A 63 -15.33 28.15 7.46
N THR A 64 -16.55 28.57 7.13
CA THR A 64 -17.31 29.54 7.93
C THR A 64 -17.61 28.98 9.32
N ARG A 65 -18.10 27.74 9.41
CA ARG A 65 -18.33 27.06 10.69
C ARG A 65 -17.06 26.90 11.50
N GLN A 66 -15.95 26.54 10.85
CA GLN A 66 -14.65 26.43 11.51
C GLN A 66 -14.20 27.79 12.06
N LYS A 67 -14.39 28.88 11.32
CA LYS A 67 -14.08 30.24 11.79
C LYS A 67 -14.94 30.64 12.98
N SER A 68 -16.24 30.34 12.94
CA SER A 68 -17.15 30.60 14.07
C SER A 68 -16.78 29.78 15.30
N LEU A 69 -16.43 28.49 15.13
CA LEU A 69 -15.95 27.67 16.24
C LEU A 69 -14.64 28.22 16.82
N LYS A 70 -13.70 28.63 15.97
CA LYS A 70 -12.47 29.28 16.41
C LYS A 70 -12.73 30.58 17.16
N SER A 71 -13.64 31.43 16.71
CA SER A 71 -13.95 32.67 17.44
C SER A 71 -14.62 32.41 18.78
N LEU A 72 -15.43 31.34 18.87
CA LEU A 72 -16.12 30.95 20.09
C LEU A 72 -15.16 30.33 21.13
N VAL A 73 -14.19 29.54 20.67
CA VAL A 73 -13.08 29.06 21.51
C VAL A 73 -12.22 30.24 22.00
N ASN A 74 -11.88 31.18 21.11
CA ASN A 74 -11.09 32.34 21.49
C ASN A 74 -11.86 33.28 22.45
N SER A 75 -13.20 33.36 22.37
CA SER A 75 -13.97 34.15 23.33
C SER A 75 -13.97 33.53 24.72
N TRP A 76 -13.87 32.20 24.82
CA TRP A 76 -13.68 31.52 26.11
C TRP A 76 -12.27 31.76 26.70
N GLU A 77 -11.27 31.99 25.85
CA GLU A 77 -9.95 32.43 26.30
C GLU A 77 -9.98 33.90 26.78
N THR A 78 -10.84 34.75 26.22
CA THR A 78 -10.95 36.17 26.64
C THR A 78 -11.81 36.38 27.89
N GLU A 79 -12.76 35.48 28.21
CA GLU A 79 -13.58 35.57 29.44
C GLU A 79 -12.82 35.17 30.73
N LEU A 80 -11.58 34.68 30.63
CA LEU A 80 -10.74 34.35 31.78
C LEU A 80 -9.83 35.50 32.26
N ASP A 81 -9.83 36.65 31.58
CA ASP A 81 -9.02 37.84 31.93
C ASP A 81 -9.91 39.05 32.31
N GLU A 82 -10.46 39.07 33.53
CA GLU A 82 -10.90 40.29 34.23
C GLU A 82 -9.94 40.54 35.43
N PRO A 83 -9.33 41.74 35.58
CA PRO A 83 -8.19 41.94 36.47
C PRO A 83 -8.60 42.39 37.88
N ALA A 84 -8.15 41.66 38.91
CA ALA A 84 -7.99 42.19 40.27
C ALA A 84 -6.50 42.52 40.53
N PRO A 85 -6.16 43.66 41.18
CA PRO A 85 -4.80 44.15 41.23
C PRO A 85 -4.01 43.61 42.45
N THR A 86 -2.68 43.53 42.26
CA THR A 86 -1.57 43.27 43.23
C THR A 86 -1.47 41.80 43.71
N ASP A 87 -0.32 41.12 43.76
CA ASP A 87 1.08 41.50 43.85
C ASP A 87 1.96 40.28 43.44
N ASP A 88 3.15 40.57 42.91
CA ASP A 88 4.37 39.75 42.74
C ASP A 88 4.43 38.37 41.99
N SER A 89 5.37 38.37 41.01
CA SER A 89 6.12 37.27 40.36
C SER A 89 5.54 36.49 39.15
N PRO A 90 6.35 36.25 38.10
CA PRO A 90 5.92 35.66 36.84
C PRO A 90 5.87 34.12 36.92
N HIS A 91 4.67 33.53 36.92
CA HIS A 91 4.52 32.08 36.79
C HIS A 91 4.35 31.65 35.34
N ASP A 92 5.34 30.87 34.94
CA ASP A 92 5.65 30.31 33.63
C ASP A 92 4.63 29.24 33.20
N LEU A 93 4.00 29.43 32.03
CA LEU A 93 3.03 28.49 31.42
C LEU A 93 3.69 27.22 30.86
N SER A 94 4.99 27.01 31.13
CA SER A 94 5.74 25.85 30.68
C SER A 94 5.40 24.54 31.43
N SER A 95 4.79 24.59 32.62
CA SER A 95 4.53 23.37 33.43
C SER A 95 3.29 22.57 32.99
N VAL A 96 2.28 23.22 32.41
CA VAL A 96 1.02 22.54 32.01
C VAL A 96 1.20 21.72 30.72
N PHE A 97 2.14 22.14 29.86
CA PHE A 97 2.51 21.37 28.66
C PHE A 97 3.39 20.15 28.99
N GLU A 98 4.20 20.22 30.06
CA GLU A 98 4.97 19.07 30.55
C GLU A 98 4.08 18.03 31.27
N GLU A 99 3.04 18.43 32.00
CA GLU A 99 2.14 17.48 32.69
C GLU A 99 1.24 16.67 31.73
N MET A 100 0.83 17.24 30.59
CA MET A 100 0.09 16.50 29.57
C MET A 100 0.99 15.55 28.77
N SER A 101 2.23 15.95 28.47
CA SER A 101 3.20 15.11 27.77
C SER A 101 3.70 13.94 28.63
N ASN A 102 3.84 14.14 29.95
CA ASN A 102 4.25 13.08 30.89
C ASN A 102 3.13 12.07 31.19
N ARG A 103 1.84 12.46 31.09
CA ARG A 103 0.70 11.53 31.27
C ARG A 103 0.50 10.60 30.07
N GLU A 104 0.80 11.04 28.85
CA GLU A 104 0.79 10.17 27.66
C GLU A 104 2.00 9.20 27.65
N ALA A 105 3.13 9.59 28.23
CA ALA A 105 4.31 8.73 28.38
C ALA A 105 4.15 7.64 29.48
N GLN A 106 3.29 7.84 30.47
CA GLN A 106 3.05 6.86 31.55
C GLN A 106 2.06 5.73 31.20
N PHE A 107 1.23 5.91 30.17
CA PHE A 107 0.30 4.85 29.72
C PHE A 107 0.95 3.78 28.81
N SER A 108 2.21 3.96 28.41
CA SER A 108 2.90 3.05 27.47
C SER A 108 4.05 2.22 28.09
N LEU A 109 4.27 2.29 29.41
CA LEU A 109 5.33 1.54 30.09
C LEU A 109 4.81 0.81 31.34
N GLN A 110 3.90 -0.17 31.18
CA GLN A 110 3.68 -1.19 32.22
C GLN A 110 3.01 -2.46 31.68
N THR A 111 3.68 -3.18 30.77
CA THR A 111 3.62 -4.64 30.77
C THR A 111 5.00 -5.20 30.43
N ASN A 112 5.82 -5.42 31.45
CA ASN A 112 6.79 -6.50 31.39
C ASN A 112 6.73 -7.29 32.69
N PHE A 113 6.35 -8.55 32.51
CA PHE A 113 6.39 -9.63 33.49
C PHE A 113 7.86 -9.89 33.84
N ASN A 114 8.25 -9.64 35.10
CA ASN A 114 9.07 -10.54 35.91
C ASN A 114 9.31 -9.95 37.32
N GLU A 115 9.01 -10.78 38.33
CA GLU A 115 9.51 -10.79 39.72
C GLU A 115 8.85 -9.89 40.82
N PRO A 116 8.95 -10.28 42.12
CA PRO A 116 7.88 -10.96 42.87
C PRO A 116 7.10 -10.06 43.85
N ILE A 117 5.90 -10.53 44.22
CA ILE A 117 4.90 -9.85 45.07
C ILE A 117 5.37 -9.77 46.54
N PRO A 118 5.44 -8.58 47.16
CA PRO A 118 5.57 -8.46 48.61
C PRO A 118 4.21 -8.67 49.30
N GLN A 119 4.18 -9.67 50.18
CA GLN A 119 3.09 -9.94 51.11
C GLN A 119 3.02 -8.81 52.13
N HIS A 120 1.88 -8.12 52.25
CA HIS A 120 1.31 -7.61 53.50
C HIS A 120 0.08 -6.77 53.15
N GLU A 121 -1.09 -7.42 53.07
CA GLU A 121 -2.41 -6.84 53.37
C GLU A 121 -3.52 -7.90 53.14
N ILE A 122 -3.36 -9.07 53.76
CA ILE A 122 -4.45 -10.06 53.90
C ILE A 122 -4.39 -10.59 55.33
N SER A 123 -4.77 -9.77 56.31
CA SER A 123 -4.78 -10.20 57.72
C SER A 123 -5.97 -9.67 58.53
N SER A 124 -7.08 -9.28 57.91
CA SER A 124 -8.19 -8.65 58.66
C SER A 124 -9.61 -9.11 58.34
N LEU A 125 -9.83 -10.12 57.48
CA LEU A 125 -11.21 -10.56 57.18
C LEU A 125 -11.44 -12.09 57.27
N LEU A 126 -10.59 -12.82 57.98
CA LEU A 126 -10.87 -14.21 58.36
C LEU A 126 -11.02 -14.29 59.87
N ASN A 127 -12.27 -14.17 60.35
CA ASN A 127 -12.74 -14.76 61.60
C ASN A 127 -14.27 -14.60 61.68
N THR A 128 -15.01 -15.65 61.34
CA THR A 128 -16.20 -16.13 62.09
C THR A 128 -16.76 -17.41 61.45
N PRO A 129 -17.39 -18.31 62.23
CA PRO A 129 -17.30 -19.75 62.02
C PRO A 129 -18.53 -20.42 61.36
N ILE A 130 -18.27 -21.64 60.92
CA ILE A 130 -19.09 -22.58 60.13
C ILE A 130 -20.35 -23.06 60.90
N SER A 131 -21.43 -23.29 60.16
CA SER A 131 -22.50 -24.22 60.56
C SER A 131 -23.02 -25.00 59.34
N THR A 132 -23.18 -26.31 59.54
CA THR A 132 -23.46 -27.38 58.58
C THR A 132 -24.97 -27.63 58.40
N LEU A 133 -25.46 -27.90 57.18
CA LEU A 133 -26.25 -29.10 56.80
C LEU A 133 -26.83 -29.06 55.35
N SER A 134 -26.70 -30.19 54.65
CA SER A 134 -27.66 -30.84 53.72
C SER A 134 -27.94 -30.34 52.27
N THR A 135 -27.81 -31.27 51.31
CA THR A 135 -28.04 -31.29 49.83
C THR A 135 -29.55 -31.49 49.45
N PRO A 136 -30.04 -31.64 48.17
CA PRO A 136 -29.80 -31.13 46.77
C PRO A 136 -31.09 -30.44 46.17
N PRO A 137 -31.34 -30.14 44.83
CA PRO A 137 -30.67 -30.55 43.57
C PRO A 137 -30.40 -29.46 42.48
N GLN A 138 -29.56 -29.89 41.53
CA GLN A 138 -29.33 -29.49 40.13
C GLN A 138 -30.05 -28.27 39.53
N PHE A 139 -29.24 -27.29 39.11
CA PHE A 139 -29.40 -26.62 37.82
C PHE A 139 -28.06 -26.72 37.07
N GLN A 140 -28.04 -27.45 35.95
CA GLN A 140 -26.93 -27.36 35.00
C GLN A 140 -26.97 -25.97 34.37
N SER A 141 -26.10 -25.06 34.86
CA SER A 141 -25.79 -23.82 34.15
C SER A 141 -24.73 -24.12 33.10
N SER A 142 -25.18 -24.26 31.85
CA SER A 142 -24.34 -24.34 30.66
C SER A 142 -23.76 -22.97 30.31
N PHE A 143 -22.95 -22.36 31.19
CA PHE A 143 -22.35 -21.04 30.91
C PHE A 143 -21.04 -20.82 31.67
N LEU A 144 -20.10 -21.77 31.61
CA LEU A 144 -18.70 -21.52 32.00
C LEU A 144 -17.77 -22.42 31.17
N GLU A 145 -17.68 -22.15 29.87
CA GLU A 145 -16.44 -22.47 29.13
C GLU A 145 -15.53 -21.23 29.20
N PRO A 146 -14.27 -21.37 29.65
CA PRO A 146 -13.29 -20.30 29.53
C PRO A 146 -13.10 -20.00 28.04
N LEU A 147 -13.19 -18.72 27.65
CA LEU A 147 -12.74 -18.24 26.34
C LEU A 147 -11.30 -18.70 26.15
N SER A 148 -11.12 -19.77 25.37
CA SER A 148 -9.83 -20.12 24.80
C SER A 148 -9.36 -18.85 24.10
N ALA A 149 -8.22 -18.29 24.50
CA ALA A 149 -7.59 -17.22 23.75
C ALA A 149 -7.25 -17.78 22.37
N GLU A 150 -8.17 -17.67 21.42
CA GLU A 150 -7.96 -18.11 20.05
C GLU A 150 -6.81 -17.28 19.50
N ILE A 151 -5.63 -17.89 19.39
CA ILE A 151 -4.50 -17.30 18.68
C ILE A 151 -4.96 -17.18 17.23
N THR A 152 -5.27 -15.95 16.81
CA THR A 152 -5.64 -15.67 15.42
C THR A 152 -4.55 -16.23 14.50
N PRO A 153 -4.88 -17.14 13.57
CA PRO A 153 -3.85 -17.77 12.76
C PRO A 153 -3.15 -16.75 11.86
N PRO A 154 -1.86 -16.93 11.52
CA PRO A 154 -1.06 -15.93 10.79
C PRO A 154 -1.68 -15.45 9.48
N TRP A 155 -2.37 -16.33 8.76
CA TRP A 155 -3.01 -16.00 7.49
C TRP A 155 -4.22 -15.05 7.62
N LYS A 156 -4.81 -14.90 8.83
CA LYS A 156 -5.86 -13.90 9.12
C LYS A 156 -5.29 -12.55 9.59
N GLN A 157 -3.99 -12.46 9.85
CA GLN A 157 -3.35 -11.26 10.41
C GLN A 157 -2.92 -10.30 9.31
N ILE A 158 -3.82 -9.40 8.91
CA ILE A 158 -3.51 -8.32 7.95
C ILE A 158 -3.03 -7.09 8.74
N PRO A 159 -1.88 -6.48 8.37
CA PRO A 159 -1.43 -5.22 8.98
C PRO A 159 -2.46 -4.09 8.82
N PRO A 160 -2.54 -3.15 9.76
CA PRO A 160 -3.38 -1.97 9.58
C PRO A 160 -2.81 -1.06 8.48
N HIS A 161 -3.57 -0.85 7.41
CA HIS A 161 -3.17 0.04 6.31
C HIS A 161 -3.90 1.39 6.35
N THR A 162 -3.20 2.47 6.00
CA THR A 162 -3.78 3.84 5.92
C THR A 162 -4.46 4.13 4.59
N ASP A 163 -4.36 3.23 3.62
CA ASP A 163 -4.93 3.39 2.29
C ASP A 163 -6.44 3.56 2.35
N ASN A 164 -6.93 4.61 1.67
CA ASN A 164 -8.36 4.82 1.50
C ASN A 164 -8.80 4.22 0.16
N PHE A 165 -9.41 3.03 0.22
CA PHE A 165 -9.91 2.31 -0.96
C PHE A 165 -11.17 2.94 -1.58
N THR A 166 -11.79 3.93 -0.93
CA THR A 166 -12.92 4.69 -1.49
C THR A 166 -12.47 5.71 -2.53
N THR A 167 -11.21 6.17 -2.51
CA THR A 167 -10.68 7.17 -3.45
C THR A 167 -9.40 6.70 -4.13
N ARG A 168 -9.45 6.51 -5.45
CA ARG A 168 -8.32 5.97 -6.25
C ARG A 168 -7.01 6.75 -6.12
N THR A 169 -7.07 8.07 -5.88
CA THR A 169 -5.90 8.94 -5.71
C THR A 169 -5.18 8.74 -4.38
N MET A 170 -5.85 8.18 -3.38
CA MET A 170 -5.28 7.92 -2.05
C MET A 170 -4.78 6.49 -1.88
N MET A 171 -4.99 5.63 -2.89
CA MET A 171 -4.47 4.27 -2.92
C MET A 171 -2.99 4.30 -3.30
N SER A 172 -2.14 3.84 -2.39
CA SER A 172 -0.74 3.56 -2.68
C SER A 172 -0.59 2.44 -3.71
N CYS A 173 -1.52 1.49 -3.70
CA CYS A 173 -1.59 0.36 -4.63
C CYS A 173 -2.87 0.46 -5.48
N PRO A 174 -2.81 1.01 -6.72
CA PRO A 174 -4.00 1.29 -7.53
C PRO A 174 -4.77 0.04 -7.95
N TRP A 175 -4.16 -1.14 -7.83
CA TRP A 175 -4.74 -2.44 -8.11
C TRP A 175 -5.45 -3.06 -6.91
N PHE A 176 -5.82 -2.33 -5.85
CA PHE A 176 -6.63 -2.86 -4.75
C PHE A 176 -8.11 -2.45 -4.88
N ILE A 177 -8.78 -2.98 -5.90
CA ILE A 177 -10.21 -2.82 -6.18
C ILE A 177 -10.87 -4.20 -6.03
N PRO A 178 -11.48 -4.52 -4.86
CA PRO A 178 -11.96 -5.86 -4.56
C PRO A 178 -12.83 -6.49 -5.65
N GLU A 179 -13.74 -5.72 -6.25
CA GLU A 179 -14.69 -6.19 -7.26
C GLU A 179 -14.02 -6.73 -8.52
N LEU A 180 -12.84 -6.18 -8.88
CA LEU A 180 -12.12 -6.58 -10.09
C LEU A 180 -11.15 -7.75 -9.84
N ILE A 181 -10.77 -7.99 -8.59
CA ILE A 181 -9.64 -8.86 -8.26
C ILE A 181 -10.06 -10.17 -7.64
N LEU A 182 -11.11 -10.18 -6.81
CA LEU A 182 -11.66 -11.41 -6.24
C LEU A 182 -11.97 -12.46 -7.32
N PRO A 183 -12.45 -12.10 -8.54
CA PRO A 183 -12.68 -13.07 -9.61
C PRO A 183 -11.41 -13.54 -10.36
N CYS A 184 -10.26 -12.91 -10.14
CA CYS A 184 -9.02 -13.27 -10.83
C CYS A 184 -8.56 -14.69 -10.41
N PRO A 185 -7.64 -15.34 -11.16
CA PRO A 185 -7.04 -16.60 -10.72
C PRO A 185 -6.07 -16.40 -9.53
N ASP A 186 -5.80 -17.45 -8.74
CA ASP A 186 -4.85 -17.39 -7.61
C ASP A 186 -3.39 -17.22 -8.04
N VAL A 187 -3.11 -17.55 -9.30
CA VAL A 187 -1.79 -17.49 -9.92
C VAL A 187 -1.96 -16.90 -11.32
N PRO A 188 -1.05 -16.04 -11.81
CA PRO A 188 -1.09 -15.60 -13.20
C PRO A 188 -0.96 -16.77 -14.16
N ASP A 189 -1.76 -16.80 -15.23
CA ASP A 189 -1.71 -17.85 -16.25
C ASP A 189 -0.40 -17.80 -17.04
N SER A 190 0.16 -16.61 -17.20
CA SER A 190 1.41 -16.38 -17.92
C SER A 190 2.28 -15.33 -17.24
N PRO A 191 3.61 -15.52 -17.19
CA PRO A 191 4.53 -14.46 -16.74
C PRO A 191 4.51 -13.23 -17.65
N LEU A 192 4.02 -13.39 -18.89
CA LEU A 192 3.87 -12.29 -19.85
C LEU A 192 2.82 -11.28 -19.41
N ASP A 193 1.82 -11.70 -18.62
CA ASP A 193 0.77 -10.80 -18.12
C ASP A 193 1.37 -9.67 -17.26
N LEU A 194 2.41 -9.97 -16.49
CA LEU A 194 3.11 -8.98 -15.64
C LEU A 194 4.16 -8.19 -16.42
N LEU A 195 4.77 -8.78 -17.44
CA LEU A 195 5.81 -8.15 -18.25
C LEU A 195 5.25 -7.19 -19.30
N TYR A 196 4.12 -7.53 -19.92
CA TYR A 196 3.58 -6.87 -21.11
C TYR A 196 2.09 -6.52 -21.01
N GLY A 197 1.44 -6.84 -19.90
CA GLY A 197 0.01 -6.58 -19.69
C GLY A 197 -0.86 -7.69 -20.26
N THR A 198 -2.16 -7.63 -19.95
CA THR A 198 -3.11 -8.67 -20.34
C THR A 198 -4.54 -8.15 -20.35
N LYS A 199 -5.44 -8.88 -21.02
CA LYS A 199 -6.88 -8.58 -21.06
C LYS A 199 -7.73 -9.58 -20.28
N THR A 200 -7.14 -10.68 -19.84
CA THR A 200 -7.85 -11.80 -19.19
C THR A 200 -7.69 -11.78 -17.67
N ASN A 201 -6.64 -11.15 -17.15
CA ASN A 201 -6.36 -11.07 -15.72
C ASN A 201 -6.20 -9.60 -15.27
N PRO A 202 -7.31 -8.95 -14.85
CA PRO A 202 -7.31 -7.54 -14.45
C PRO A 202 -6.27 -7.20 -13.38
N LEU A 203 -6.05 -8.08 -12.38
CA LEU A 203 -5.05 -7.84 -11.33
C LEU A 203 -3.64 -7.76 -11.94
N ALA A 204 -3.27 -8.70 -12.80
CA ALA A 204 -1.95 -8.71 -13.43
C ALA A 204 -1.75 -7.48 -14.33
N ASP A 205 -2.77 -7.08 -15.10
CA ASP A 205 -2.71 -5.91 -15.98
C ASP A 205 -2.58 -4.58 -15.20
N MET A 206 -3.28 -4.46 -14.08
CA MET A 206 -3.18 -3.27 -13.23
C MET A 206 -1.81 -3.17 -12.53
N ILE A 207 -1.25 -4.30 -12.07
CA ILE A 207 0.12 -4.36 -11.54
C ILE A 207 1.11 -3.98 -12.62
N HIS A 208 1.00 -4.58 -13.81
CA HIS A 208 1.83 -4.26 -14.97
C HIS A 208 1.81 -2.75 -15.28
N THR A 209 0.61 -2.17 -15.40
CA THR A 209 0.41 -0.74 -15.67
C THR A 209 1.01 0.14 -14.57
N ALA A 210 0.92 -0.26 -13.30
CA ALA A 210 1.52 0.49 -12.20
C ALA A 210 3.05 0.46 -12.25
N LEU A 211 3.64 -0.71 -12.53
CA LEU A 211 5.09 -0.89 -12.64
C LEU A 211 5.70 -0.18 -13.86
N GLN A 212 4.94 0.00 -14.95
CA GLN A 212 5.39 0.77 -16.13
C GLN A 212 5.71 2.24 -15.83
N ARG A 213 5.15 2.82 -14.75
CA ARG A 213 5.39 4.24 -14.39
C ARG A 213 6.81 4.51 -13.91
N ARG A 214 7.61 3.46 -13.69
CA ARG A 214 8.94 3.54 -13.11
C ARG A 214 9.94 2.82 -14.01
N PRO A 215 11.23 3.23 -14.02
CA PRO A 215 12.27 2.62 -14.86
C PRO A 215 12.76 1.27 -14.29
N ILE A 216 11.83 0.34 -14.07
CA ILE A 216 12.10 -1.02 -13.56
C ILE A 216 12.50 -1.89 -14.75
N ARG A 217 13.59 -2.65 -14.66
CA ARG A 217 14.03 -3.57 -15.72
C ARG A 217 13.18 -4.85 -15.71
N ASP A 218 13.20 -5.60 -16.79
CA ASP A 218 12.34 -6.79 -16.96
C ASP A 218 12.48 -7.85 -15.85
N PRO A 219 13.69 -8.20 -15.35
CA PRO A 219 13.81 -9.14 -14.23
C PRO A 219 13.11 -8.62 -12.97
N GLU A 220 13.43 -7.41 -12.53
CA GLU A 220 12.79 -6.81 -11.35
C GLU A 220 11.29 -6.60 -11.57
N ARG A 221 10.85 -6.31 -12.80
CA ARG A 221 9.43 -6.14 -13.13
C ARG A 221 8.68 -7.46 -12.96
N LEU A 222 9.23 -8.55 -13.49
CA LEU A 222 8.62 -9.88 -13.35
C LEU A 222 8.65 -10.34 -11.89
N GLY A 223 9.79 -10.24 -11.21
CA GLY A 223 9.94 -10.65 -9.81
C GLY A 223 9.03 -9.86 -8.88
N SER A 224 9.12 -8.52 -8.91
CA SER A 224 8.29 -7.66 -8.06
C SER A 224 6.81 -7.78 -8.42
N GLY A 225 6.47 -7.86 -9.71
CA GLY A 225 5.09 -8.05 -10.16
C GLY A 225 4.49 -9.36 -9.66
N TRP A 226 5.27 -10.44 -9.68
CA TRP A 226 4.84 -11.77 -9.20
C TRP A 226 4.59 -11.76 -7.69
N LEU A 227 5.52 -11.21 -6.92
CA LEU A 227 5.38 -11.06 -5.47
C LEU A 227 4.18 -10.16 -5.12
N THR A 228 4.02 -9.07 -5.87
CA THR A 228 2.90 -8.13 -5.71
C THR A 228 1.56 -8.81 -5.98
N TYR A 229 1.49 -9.66 -7.01
CA TYR A 229 0.28 -10.42 -7.33
C TYR A 229 -0.14 -11.28 -6.15
N HIS A 230 0.75 -12.15 -5.66
CA HIS A 230 0.41 -13.07 -4.58
C HIS A 230 0.13 -12.38 -3.25
N PHE A 231 0.87 -11.32 -2.92
CA PHE A 231 0.58 -10.53 -1.72
C PHE A 231 -0.80 -9.88 -1.81
N SER A 232 -1.16 -9.33 -2.98
CA SER A 232 -2.49 -8.73 -3.19
C SER A 232 -3.62 -9.75 -3.10
N ARG A 233 -3.41 -10.97 -3.62
CA ARG A 233 -4.32 -12.09 -3.46
C ARG A 233 -4.56 -12.43 -1.99
N TRP A 234 -3.49 -12.54 -1.21
CA TRP A 234 -3.59 -12.88 0.20
C TRP A 234 -4.32 -11.79 1.00
N VAL A 235 -4.01 -10.51 0.78
CA VAL A 235 -4.68 -9.41 1.52
C VAL A 235 -6.18 -9.34 1.21
N LEU A 236 -6.60 -9.60 -0.04
CA LEU A 236 -8.01 -9.51 -0.45
C LEU A 236 -8.81 -10.78 -0.14
N ALA A 237 -8.17 -11.95 -0.22
CA ALA A 237 -8.79 -13.23 0.09
C ALA A 237 -7.85 -14.04 1.01
N PRO A 238 -7.81 -13.70 2.32
CA PRO A 238 -6.90 -14.34 3.26
C PRO A 238 -7.31 -15.79 3.50
N SER A 239 -6.43 -16.72 3.14
CA SER A 239 -6.60 -18.15 3.40
C SER A 239 -5.23 -18.79 3.67
N PRO A 240 -5.18 -19.99 4.28
CA PRO A 240 -3.93 -20.74 4.39
C PRO A 240 -3.22 -20.90 3.05
N GLU A 241 -3.96 -21.15 1.97
CA GLU A 241 -3.44 -21.37 0.62
C GLU A 241 -2.83 -20.09 0.04
N THR A 242 -3.53 -18.95 0.12
CA THR A 242 -3.01 -17.67 -0.41
C THR A 242 -1.81 -17.18 0.41
N TYR A 243 -1.81 -17.39 1.72
CA TYR A 243 -0.69 -17.05 2.61
C TYR A 243 0.54 -17.93 2.36
N ASN A 244 0.35 -19.23 2.14
CA ASN A 244 1.45 -20.16 1.89
C ASN A 244 2.18 -19.91 0.57
N ARG A 245 1.55 -19.19 -0.38
CA ARG A 245 2.20 -18.73 -1.62
C ARG A 245 3.16 -17.57 -1.41
N LEU A 246 3.13 -16.90 -0.25
CA LEU A 246 4.05 -15.81 0.05
C LEU A 246 5.40 -16.37 0.50
N PRO A 247 6.51 -15.89 -0.10
CA PRO A 247 7.83 -16.12 0.47
C PRO A 247 7.89 -15.66 1.91
N VAL A 248 8.68 -16.35 2.73
CA VAL A 248 8.76 -16.08 4.18
C VAL A 248 9.09 -14.61 4.47
N PHE A 249 10.01 -14.00 3.69
CA PHE A 249 10.40 -12.61 3.88
C PHE A 249 9.27 -11.59 3.60
N LEU A 250 8.27 -11.96 2.80
CA LEU A 250 7.18 -11.07 2.40
C LEU A 250 6.00 -11.13 3.39
N ARG A 251 5.91 -12.21 4.19
CA ARG A 251 4.89 -12.33 5.24
C ARG A 251 5.00 -11.17 6.24
N PRO A 252 3.89 -10.73 6.83
CA PRO A 252 3.92 -9.69 7.85
C PRO A 252 4.79 -10.10 9.04
N VAL A 253 5.53 -9.14 9.58
CA VAL A 253 6.21 -9.27 10.87
C VAL A 253 5.48 -8.46 11.94
N GLN A 254 5.68 -8.82 13.21
CA GLN A 254 4.94 -8.24 14.34
C GLN A 254 4.96 -6.70 14.36
N GLY A 255 6.09 -6.07 14.01
CA GLY A 255 6.20 -4.61 14.00
C GLY A 255 5.32 -3.90 12.95
N GLN A 256 4.81 -4.60 11.95
CA GLN A 256 3.85 -4.05 10.98
C GLN A 256 2.42 -3.99 11.56
N MET A 257 2.12 -4.78 12.60
CA MET A 257 0.77 -4.89 13.17
C MET A 257 0.40 -3.72 14.09
N THR A 258 1.37 -2.91 14.49
CA THR A 258 1.19 -1.88 15.54
C THR A 258 1.03 -0.47 14.99
N ILE A 259 1.60 -0.17 13.82
CA ILE A 259 1.63 1.19 13.25
C ILE A 259 0.86 1.16 11.93
N PRO A 260 -0.26 1.89 11.81
CA PRO A 260 -0.93 2.07 10.52
C PRO A 260 -0.02 2.70 9.48
N HIS A 261 0.05 2.11 8.28
CA HIS A 261 0.98 2.58 7.23
C HIS A 261 0.44 2.34 5.80
N PRO A 262 1.03 2.95 4.76
CA PRO A 262 0.62 2.65 3.39
C PRO A 262 0.95 1.23 2.98
N LEU A 263 -0.01 0.54 2.39
CA LEU A 263 0.07 -0.84 1.90
C LEU A 263 1.26 -1.08 0.96
N VAL A 264 1.65 -0.09 0.16
CA VAL A 264 2.80 -0.18 -0.75
C VAL A 264 4.13 -0.49 -0.02
N LEU A 265 4.24 -0.16 1.27
CA LEU A 265 5.45 -0.44 2.04
C LEU A 265 5.65 -1.94 2.26
N ASP A 266 4.58 -2.73 2.22
CA ASP A 266 4.65 -4.16 2.53
C ASP A 266 5.27 -5.00 1.41
N PHE A 267 5.39 -4.44 0.20
CA PHE A 267 5.94 -5.11 -0.97
C PHE A 267 7.47 -5.13 -1.01
N LEU A 268 8.15 -4.45 -0.09
CA LEU A 268 9.61 -4.46 -0.06
C LEU A 268 10.15 -5.81 0.44
N PRO A 269 11.17 -6.38 -0.23
CA PRO A 269 11.70 -7.70 0.11
C PRO A 269 12.29 -7.82 1.52
N TRP A 270 12.74 -6.71 2.12
CA TRP A 270 13.45 -6.74 3.40
C TRP A 270 12.53 -6.34 4.56
N PRO A 271 12.16 -7.26 5.47
CA PRO A 271 11.35 -6.94 6.65
C PRO A 271 11.91 -5.78 7.47
N ARG A 272 13.24 -5.69 7.62
CA ARG A 272 13.90 -4.61 8.37
C ARG A 272 13.68 -3.24 7.73
N ILE A 273 13.81 -3.13 6.40
CA ILE A 273 13.55 -1.88 5.68
C ILE A 273 12.08 -1.49 5.78
N ARG A 274 11.16 -2.46 5.66
CA ARG A 274 9.71 -2.22 5.88
C ARG A 274 9.45 -1.57 7.23
N LEU A 275 9.98 -2.15 8.31
CA LEU A 275 9.82 -1.61 9.66
C LEU A 275 10.43 -0.21 9.82
N ASN A 276 11.63 0.03 9.27
CA ASN A 276 12.28 1.33 9.33
C ASN A 276 11.47 2.39 8.57
N MET A 277 10.96 2.05 7.37
CA MET A 277 10.10 2.94 6.58
C MET A 277 8.78 3.23 7.28
N ILE A 278 8.14 2.23 7.88
CA ILE A 278 6.87 2.39 8.62
C ILE A 278 7.04 3.35 9.78
N ARG A 279 8.07 3.14 10.62
CA ARG A 279 8.35 4.00 11.79
C ARG A 279 8.64 5.45 11.39
N ARG A 280 9.33 5.63 10.27
CA ARG A 280 9.79 6.94 9.79
C ARG A 280 8.93 7.49 8.65
N TRP A 281 7.73 6.94 8.43
CA TRP A 281 6.92 7.27 7.24
C TRP A 281 6.54 8.76 7.17
N HIS A 282 6.39 9.42 8.33
CA HIS A 282 6.12 10.86 8.40
C HIS A 282 7.23 11.73 7.76
N VAL A 283 8.47 11.23 7.72
CA VAL A 283 9.61 11.91 7.06
C VAL A 283 9.51 11.75 5.53
N TYR A 284 9.15 10.55 5.08
CA TYR A 284 9.21 10.17 3.67
C TYR A 284 7.91 10.41 2.89
N GLY A 285 6.76 10.45 3.57
CA GLY A 285 5.44 10.43 2.94
C GLY A 285 5.14 11.65 2.08
N LYS A 286 5.77 12.81 2.37
CA LYS A 286 5.66 14.04 1.57
C LYS A 286 6.35 13.93 0.22
N ASP A 287 7.49 13.23 0.15
CA ASP A 287 8.29 13.06 -1.07
C ASP A 287 8.29 11.60 -1.55
N ARG A 288 7.14 10.92 -1.35
CA ARG A 288 6.98 9.49 -1.66
C ARG A 288 7.33 9.16 -3.10
N ASP A 289 6.99 10.05 -4.04
CA ASP A 289 7.19 9.80 -5.47
C ASP A 289 8.66 9.78 -5.86
N TYR A 290 9.48 10.62 -5.23
CA TYR A 290 10.92 10.58 -5.40
C TYR A 290 11.52 9.34 -4.74
N LEU A 291 11.10 8.99 -3.52
CA LEU A 291 11.57 7.80 -2.81
C LEU A 291 11.29 6.51 -3.61
N PHE A 292 10.06 6.30 -4.06
CA PHE A 292 9.71 5.13 -4.88
C PHE A 292 10.33 5.18 -6.28
N GLY A 293 10.56 6.37 -6.82
CA GLY A 293 11.35 6.56 -8.03
C GLY A 293 12.78 6.04 -7.86
N LEU A 294 13.43 6.40 -6.76
CA LEU A 294 14.78 5.93 -6.47
C LEU A 294 14.82 4.44 -6.14
N LEU A 295 13.86 3.92 -5.35
CA LEU A 295 13.72 2.48 -5.10
C LEU A 295 13.62 1.67 -6.39
N ALA A 296 12.81 2.12 -7.36
CA ALA A 296 12.68 1.45 -8.65
C ALA A 296 14.02 1.38 -9.43
N CYS A 297 14.87 2.40 -9.28
CA CYS A 297 16.22 2.42 -9.86
C CYS A 297 17.22 1.57 -9.08
N CYS A 298 17.08 1.46 -7.76
CA CYS A 298 18.13 0.95 -6.88
C CYS A 298 17.89 -0.46 -6.33
N VAL A 299 16.64 -0.91 -6.29
CA VAL A 299 16.31 -2.32 -6.00
C VAL A 299 16.64 -3.14 -7.23
N LYS A 300 17.43 -4.21 -7.03
CA LYS A 300 17.92 -5.07 -8.10
C LYS A 300 17.85 -6.52 -7.69
N LEU A 301 17.59 -7.39 -8.67
CA LEU A 301 17.79 -8.82 -8.51
C LEU A 301 19.24 -9.17 -8.82
N ARG A 302 19.81 -10.11 -8.07
CA ARG A 302 21.14 -10.68 -8.30
C ARG A 302 21.12 -11.67 -9.48
N TRP A 303 20.47 -11.27 -10.57
CA TRP A 303 20.34 -12.05 -11.79
C TRP A 303 21.37 -11.61 -12.84
N PRO A 304 22.08 -12.54 -13.49
CA PRO A 304 23.07 -12.18 -14.51
C PRO A 304 22.43 -11.45 -15.70
N TRP A 305 23.06 -10.35 -16.14
CA TRP A 305 22.52 -9.46 -17.18
C TRP A 305 22.17 -10.15 -18.51
N ASN A 306 22.93 -11.16 -18.91
CA ASN A 306 22.77 -11.85 -20.18
C ASN A 306 21.98 -13.16 -20.07
N GLU A 307 21.37 -13.43 -18.91
CA GLU A 307 20.63 -14.65 -18.68
C GLU A 307 19.13 -14.45 -18.85
N LYS A 308 18.48 -15.36 -19.58
CA LYS A 308 17.04 -15.32 -19.83
C LYS A 308 16.27 -15.63 -18.55
N ILE A 309 15.24 -14.83 -18.27
CA ILE A 309 14.32 -15.04 -17.13
C ILE A 309 13.16 -16.00 -17.47
N LEU A 310 12.93 -16.27 -18.76
CA LEU A 310 11.89 -17.16 -19.26
C LEU A 310 12.50 -18.33 -20.03
N GLU A 311 11.84 -19.48 -19.95
CA GLU A 311 12.14 -20.68 -20.73
C GLU A 311 10.86 -21.32 -21.27
N ARG A 312 10.98 -22.22 -22.25
CA ARG A 312 9.81 -22.94 -22.78
C ARG A 312 9.60 -24.25 -22.04
N ASN A 313 8.36 -24.51 -21.65
CA ASN A 313 7.97 -25.81 -21.09
C ASN A 313 7.75 -26.87 -22.20
N GLU A 314 7.36 -28.08 -21.79
CA GLU A 314 7.04 -29.20 -22.70
C GLU A 314 5.91 -28.89 -23.70
N ARG A 315 5.00 -27.98 -23.34
CA ARG A 315 3.89 -27.52 -24.18
C ARG A 315 4.27 -26.34 -25.07
N ASN A 316 5.56 -25.97 -25.11
CA ASN A 316 6.09 -24.84 -25.87
C ASN A 316 5.57 -23.47 -25.38
N GLU A 317 5.08 -23.37 -24.14
CA GLU A 317 4.63 -22.12 -23.51
C GLU A 317 5.80 -21.44 -22.79
N LEU A 318 5.83 -20.10 -22.77
CA LEU A 318 6.85 -19.35 -22.03
C LEU A 318 6.52 -19.33 -20.53
N CYS A 319 7.39 -19.95 -19.73
CA CYS A 319 7.29 -20.03 -18.28
C CYS A 319 8.48 -19.33 -17.61
N ILE A 320 8.33 -18.99 -16.32
CA ILE A 320 9.42 -18.46 -15.51
C ILE A 320 10.49 -19.54 -15.37
N LYS A 321 11.75 -19.20 -15.65
CA LYS A 321 12.87 -20.10 -15.45
C LYS A 321 12.97 -20.50 -13.98
N LYS A 322 13.10 -21.79 -13.67
CA LYS A 322 13.13 -22.29 -12.28
C LYS A 322 14.16 -21.57 -11.40
N ALA A 323 15.40 -21.44 -11.89
CA ALA A 323 16.47 -20.75 -11.16
C ALA A 323 16.16 -19.26 -10.92
N PHE A 324 15.46 -18.59 -11.85
CA PHE A 324 15.04 -17.22 -11.67
C PHE A 324 13.93 -17.11 -10.61
N TYR A 325 12.97 -18.04 -10.63
CA TYR A 325 11.92 -18.14 -9.62
C TYR A 325 12.49 -18.31 -8.21
N GLU A 326 13.39 -19.26 -8.02
CA GLU A 326 14.08 -19.51 -6.75
C GLU A 326 14.86 -18.27 -6.28
N LEU A 327 15.47 -17.54 -7.21
CA LEU A 327 16.21 -16.32 -6.90
C LEU A 327 15.29 -15.19 -6.40
N PHE A 328 14.25 -14.81 -7.13
CA PHE A 328 13.41 -13.67 -6.70
C PHE A 328 12.49 -14.00 -5.50
N THR A 329 12.25 -15.30 -5.24
CA THR A 329 11.52 -15.77 -4.04
C THR A 329 12.41 -16.00 -2.83
N SER A 330 13.71 -15.64 -2.91
CA SER A 330 14.63 -15.53 -1.78
C SER A 330 14.92 -14.07 -1.44
N GLU A 331 14.99 -13.71 -0.15
CA GLU A 331 15.39 -12.36 0.29
C GLU A 331 16.81 -12.02 -0.21
N SER A 332 17.73 -12.99 -0.17
CA SER A 332 19.11 -12.83 -0.62
C SER A 332 19.24 -12.60 -2.13
N GLY A 333 18.20 -12.94 -2.90
CA GLY A 333 18.15 -12.68 -4.34
C GLY A 333 18.01 -11.20 -4.69
N TRP A 334 17.64 -10.36 -3.71
CA TRP A 334 17.50 -8.92 -3.88
C TRP A 334 18.72 -8.18 -3.34
N GLY A 335 19.01 -7.02 -3.92
CA GLY A 335 20.03 -6.09 -3.46
C GLY A 335 19.65 -4.63 -3.67
N LEU A 336 20.37 -3.75 -2.97
CA LEU A 336 20.28 -2.29 -3.08
C LEU A 336 21.59 -1.72 -3.60
N THR A 337 21.51 -0.77 -4.53
CA THR A 337 22.72 -0.07 -4.99
C THR A 337 23.31 0.80 -3.88
N PRO A 338 24.63 1.07 -3.90
CA PRO A 338 25.28 1.95 -2.93
C PRO A 338 24.67 3.35 -2.86
N ASP A 339 24.10 3.84 -3.97
CA ASP A 339 23.49 5.17 -4.03
C ASP A 339 22.25 5.29 -3.16
N PHE A 340 21.42 4.23 -3.08
CA PHE A 340 20.26 4.23 -2.18
C PHE A 340 20.70 4.18 -0.72
N ILE A 341 21.66 3.31 -0.41
CA ILE A 341 22.21 3.15 0.94
C ILE A 341 22.81 4.47 1.44
N ARG A 342 23.57 5.17 0.60
CA ARG A 342 24.17 6.47 0.94
C ARG A 342 23.12 7.56 1.15
N ARG A 343 22.03 7.53 0.37
CA ARG A 343 20.96 8.53 0.44
C ARG A 343 20.02 8.32 1.63
N TYR A 344 19.73 7.07 1.99
CA TYR A 344 18.79 6.69 3.04
C TYR A 344 19.42 5.69 4.03
N PRO A 345 20.49 6.08 4.74
CA PRO A 345 21.22 5.17 5.62
C PRO A 345 20.38 4.69 6.81
N ASP A 346 19.42 5.49 7.25
CA ASP A 346 18.49 5.15 8.33
C ASP A 346 17.45 4.09 7.92
N LEU A 347 17.16 3.95 6.63
CA LEU A 347 16.26 2.87 6.15
C LEU A 347 16.91 1.50 6.22
N VAL A 348 18.24 1.43 6.16
CA VAL A 348 19.02 0.18 6.28
C VAL A 348 19.60 -0.04 7.69
N GLU A 349 19.14 0.75 8.67
CA GLU A 349 19.61 0.67 10.05
C GLU A 349 19.37 -0.72 10.68
N GLY A 350 20.45 -1.31 11.20
CA GLY A 350 20.45 -2.65 11.80
C GLY A 350 20.44 -3.80 10.80
N MET A 351 20.84 -3.55 9.55
CA MET A 351 21.11 -4.58 8.55
C MET A 351 22.62 -4.76 8.33
N ASP A 352 23.04 -5.95 7.92
CA ASP A 352 24.39 -6.15 7.39
C ASP A 352 24.45 -5.61 5.95
N ILE A 353 25.10 -4.46 5.79
CA ILE A 353 25.21 -3.76 4.49
C ILE A 353 25.87 -4.65 3.43
N ASN A 354 26.80 -5.52 3.81
CA ASN A 354 27.50 -6.39 2.86
C ASN A 354 26.57 -7.45 2.23
N GLN A 355 25.52 -7.85 2.95
CA GLN A 355 24.55 -8.83 2.45
C GLN A 355 23.51 -8.22 1.50
N ILE A 356 23.26 -6.91 1.63
CA ILE A 356 22.24 -6.23 0.83
C ILE A 356 22.81 -5.41 -0.32
N VAL A 357 24.07 -4.97 -0.24
CA VAL A 357 24.66 -4.16 -1.30
C VAL A 357 24.80 -4.97 -2.59
N ILE A 358 24.53 -4.32 -3.72
CA ILE A 358 24.79 -4.86 -5.05
C ILE A 358 25.46 -3.80 -5.91
N GLU A 359 26.63 -4.15 -6.43
CA GLU A 359 27.34 -3.33 -7.41
C GLU A 359 26.86 -3.72 -8.81
N LEU A 360 26.37 -2.73 -9.56
CA LEU A 360 26.02 -2.92 -10.95
C LEU A 360 27.33 -2.79 -11.76
N LEU A 361 27.85 -3.94 -12.21
CA LEU A 361 28.96 -4.01 -13.15
C LEU A 361 28.54 -3.60 -14.56
#